data_AF-A0A950GQE8-F1
#
_entry.id   AF-A0A950GQE8-F1
#
_cell.length_a   1.000
_cell.length_b   1.000
_cell.length_c   1.000
_cell.angle_alpha   90.00
_cell.angle_beta   90.00
_cell.angle_gamma   90.00
#
_symmetry.space_group_name_H-M   'P 1'
#
loop_
_entity.id
_entity.type
_entity.pdbx_description
1 polymer ?
#
loop_
_entity_poly.entity_id
_entity_poly.type
_entity_poly.pdbx_seq_one_letter_code
_entity_poly.pdbx_strand_id
1 'polypeptide(L)'
;AACGDRLLVESVVVCRPRLRKTDVLGRIGGDEFALLLPHIGGAEAMQIAEDLRASINEVRVDDQKGFVGISASFGVAAADQSTADLVALLRGAEAALAEAKQEGGNRCKERRPLENTMTSIRRRVFKAGRIFFNLGRSTVDCTVRGLDDKSAALDVVSSAGIPHRFKLQIEADNIFRGCRILSKSEKHIEAAFETEAV
;
A
#
# COMPACT_ATOMS: atom_id res chain seq x y z
N ALA A 1 4.07 -37.49 6.20
CA ALA A 1 5.11 -38.37 5.59
C ALA A 1 6.43 -37.91 6.18
N ALA A 2 7.23 -38.82 6.75
CA ALA A 2 8.30 -38.46 7.70
C ALA A 2 9.36 -37.46 7.17
N CYS A 3 9.58 -37.38 5.85
CA CYS A 3 10.46 -36.38 5.23
C CYS A 3 9.81 -34.99 5.17
N GLY A 4 8.55 -34.90 4.70
CA GLY A 4 7.80 -33.63 4.66
C GLY A 4 7.59 -33.02 6.04
N ASP A 5 7.30 -33.84 7.06
CA ASP A 5 7.14 -33.36 8.43
C ASP A 5 8.46 -32.78 8.99
N ARG A 6 9.61 -33.40 8.63
CA ARG A 6 10.94 -32.86 8.95
C ARG A 6 11.22 -31.53 8.27
N LEU A 7 10.89 -31.39 6.98
CA LEU A 7 11.07 -30.13 6.26
C LEU A 7 10.28 -28.98 6.90
N LEU A 8 9.04 -29.23 7.36
CA LEU A 8 8.24 -28.22 8.06
C LEU A 8 8.86 -27.83 9.41
N VAL A 9 9.39 -28.79 10.16
CA VAL A 9 10.08 -28.52 11.44
C VAL A 9 11.34 -27.70 11.21
N GLU A 10 12.21 -28.12 10.28
CA GLU A 10 13.46 -27.42 9.98
C GLU A 10 13.22 -26.00 9.48
N SER A 11 12.17 -25.78 8.70
CA SER A 11 11.77 -24.43 8.25
C SER A 11 11.47 -23.51 9.43
N VAL A 12 10.75 -24.00 10.44
CA VAL A 12 10.48 -23.20 11.65
C VAL A 12 11.75 -22.98 12.47
N VAL A 13 12.64 -23.98 12.54
CA VAL A 13 13.92 -23.90 13.28
C VAL A 13 14.80 -22.80 12.69
N VAL A 14 14.94 -22.71 11.37
CA VAL A 14 15.75 -21.66 10.73
C VAL A 14 15.13 -20.26 10.83
N CYS A 15 13.81 -20.18 10.98
CA CYS A 15 13.12 -18.90 11.16
C CYS A 15 13.31 -18.31 12.57
N ARG A 16 13.31 -19.14 13.62
CA ARG A 16 13.30 -18.69 15.03
C ARG A 16 14.39 -17.66 15.40
N PRO A 17 15.66 -17.79 15.01
CA PRO A 17 16.70 -16.84 15.37
C PRO A 17 16.49 -15.42 14.82
N ARG A 18 15.63 -15.29 13.80
CA ARG A 18 15.33 -14.01 13.12
C ARG A 18 14.10 -13.32 13.69
N LEU A 19 13.38 -13.98 14.60
CA LEU A 19 12.16 -13.46 15.21
C LEU A 19 12.47 -12.85 16.58
N ARG A 20 11.84 -11.71 16.86
CA ARG A 20 11.89 -11.05 18.17
C ARG A 20 10.93 -11.77 19.13
N LYS A 21 11.10 -11.52 20.43
CA LYS A 21 10.22 -12.10 21.47
C LYS A 21 8.74 -11.71 21.32
N THR A 22 8.46 -10.57 20.69
CA THR A 22 7.11 -10.05 20.43
C THR A 22 6.49 -10.63 19.17
N ASP A 23 7.30 -11.22 18.29
CA ASP A 23 6.82 -11.75 17.02
C ASP A 23 6.17 -13.12 17.25
N VAL A 24 5.04 -13.36 16.58
CA VAL A 24 4.25 -14.59 16.78
C VAL A 24 4.21 -15.36 15.47
N LEU A 25 4.83 -16.54 15.46
CA LEU A 25 4.75 -17.50 14.35
C LEU A 25 3.78 -18.61 14.71
N GLY A 26 2.72 -18.76 13.91
CA GLY A 26 1.70 -19.79 14.06
C GLY A 26 1.52 -20.63 12.80
N ARG A 27 1.12 -21.90 12.96
CA ARG A 27 0.71 -22.76 11.84
C ARG A 27 -0.80 -22.68 11.68
N ILE A 28 -1.27 -22.31 10.49
CA ILE A 28 -2.70 -22.19 10.19
C ILE A 28 -3.28 -23.55 9.79
N GLY A 29 -2.55 -24.31 8.99
CA GLY A 29 -2.94 -25.65 8.56
C GLY A 29 -2.00 -26.15 7.47
N GLY A 30 -1.87 -27.47 7.28
CA GLY A 30 -1.02 -28.01 6.21
C GLY A 30 0.42 -27.47 6.27
N ASP A 31 0.88 -26.86 5.18
CA ASP A 31 2.16 -26.17 5.05
C ASP A 31 2.05 -24.63 5.20
N GLU A 32 0.90 -24.13 5.68
CA GLU A 32 0.61 -22.72 5.82
C GLU A 32 0.92 -22.20 7.24
N PHE A 33 1.67 -21.10 7.27
CA PHE A 33 2.08 -20.41 8.48
C PHE A 33 1.72 -18.93 8.39
N ALA A 34 1.44 -18.33 9.54
CA ALA A 34 1.23 -16.89 9.69
C ALA A 34 2.25 -16.32 10.67
N LEU A 35 2.76 -15.14 10.35
CA LEU A 35 3.68 -14.39 11.18
C LEU A 35 3.06 -13.03 11.51
N LEU A 36 2.86 -12.76 12.79
CA LEU A 36 2.45 -11.45 13.29
C LEU A 36 3.68 -10.71 13.80
N LEU A 37 3.91 -9.51 13.29
CA LEU A 37 5.05 -8.67 13.62
C LEU A 37 4.55 -7.34 14.23
N PRO A 38 4.43 -7.26 15.56
CA PRO A 38 3.98 -6.04 16.22
C PRO A 38 4.96 -4.89 16.03
N HIS A 39 4.43 -3.66 16.05
CA HIS A 39 5.17 -2.41 16.14
C HIS A 39 6.14 -2.12 14.98
N ILE A 40 5.95 -2.76 13.82
CA ILE A 40 6.75 -2.49 12.62
C ILE A 40 5.88 -2.18 11.40
N GLY A 41 6.46 -1.47 10.43
CA GLY A 41 5.82 -1.13 9.17
C GLY A 41 6.07 -2.18 8.07
N GLY A 42 5.38 -2.01 6.93
CA GLY A 42 5.44 -2.94 5.80
C GLY A 42 6.84 -3.14 5.23
N ALA A 43 7.64 -2.07 5.13
CA ALA A 43 9.02 -2.16 4.64
C ALA A 43 9.92 -3.05 5.51
N GLU A 44 9.82 -2.92 6.84
CA GLU A 44 10.58 -3.76 7.78
C GLU A 44 10.04 -5.20 7.79
N ALA A 45 8.72 -5.37 7.76
CA ALA A 45 8.09 -6.68 7.65
C ALA A 45 8.51 -7.42 6.36
N MET A 46 8.66 -6.69 5.26
CA MET A 46 9.13 -7.22 3.97
C MET A 46 10.59 -7.67 4.04
N GLN A 47 11.46 -6.93 4.74
CA GLN A 47 12.85 -7.34 4.97
C GLN A 47 12.91 -8.65 5.77
N ILE A 48 12.15 -8.73 6.87
CA ILE A 48 12.05 -9.96 7.66
C ILE A 48 11.55 -11.12 6.80
N ALA A 49 10.51 -10.92 5.99
CA ALA A 49 9.98 -11.97 5.11
C ALA A 49 11.04 -12.47 4.11
N GLU A 50 11.82 -11.57 3.50
CA GLU A 50 12.90 -11.96 2.58
C GLU A 50 14.02 -12.73 3.29
N ASP A 51 14.42 -12.32 4.49
CA ASP A 51 15.42 -13.03 5.28
C ASP A 51 14.95 -14.44 5.65
N LEU A 52 13.69 -14.58 6.07
CA LEU A 52 13.08 -15.90 6.35
C LEU A 52 13.03 -16.76 5.08
N ARG A 53 12.63 -16.18 3.95
CA ARG A 53 12.59 -16.89 2.66
C ARG A 53 13.97 -17.40 2.25
N ALA A 54 14.99 -16.57 2.33
CA ALA A 54 16.36 -16.95 2.03
C ALA A 54 16.82 -18.11 2.93
N SER A 55 16.51 -18.06 4.21
CA SER A 55 16.85 -19.09 5.19
C SER A 55 16.18 -20.43 4.92
N ILE A 56 14.89 -20.40 4.57
CA ILE A 56 14.14 -21.62 4.24
C ILE A 56 14.73 -22.26 2.96
N ASN A 57 15.16 -21.46 1.99
CA ASN A 57 15.79 -21.97 0.77
C ASN A 57 17.12 -22.70 1.00
N GLU A 58 17.75 -22.52 2.15
CA GLU A 58 18.98 -23.22 2.54
C GLU A 58 18.68 -24.55 3.25
N VAL A 59 17.45 -24.80 3.68
CA VAL A 59 17.07 -26.04 4.38
C VAL A 59 17.27 -27.25 3.46
N ARG A 60 18.06 -28.21 3.92
CA ARG A 60 18.26 -29.51 3.26
C ARG A 60 18.03 -30.61 4.29
N VAL A 61 17.12 -31.54 3.98
CA VAL A 61 16.85 -32.72 4.79
C VAL A 61 17.29 -33.95 4.00
N ASP A 62 17.98 -34.86 4.67
CA ASP A 62 18.38 -36.13 4.09
C ASP A 62 17.17 -37.06 3.92
N ASP A 63 17.02 -37.58 2.71
CA ASP A 63 16.03 -38.59 2.32
C ASP A 63 16.76 -39.78 1.68
N GLN A 64 16.10 -40.95 1.62
CA GLN A 64 16.72 -42.19 1.13
C GLN A 64 17.33 -42.11 -0.29
N LYS A 65 17.01 -41.05 -1.05
CA LYS A 65 17.46 -40.79 -2.42
C LYS A 65 18.37 -39.55 -2.54
N GLY A 66 18.77 -38.94 -1.42
CA GLY A 66 19.60 -37.72 -1.36
C GLY A 66 18.92 -36.57 -0.61
N PHE A 67 19.48 -35.36 -0.73
CA PHE A 67 18.94 -34.18 -0.05
C PHE A 67 17.72 -33.60 -0.74
N VAL A 68 16.68 -33.34 0.03
CA VAL A 68 15.47 -32.62 -0.39
C VAL A 68 15.45 -31.25 0.29
N GLY A 69 15.12 -30.21 -0.46
CA GLY A 69 14.90 -28.86 0.05
C GLY A 69 13.50 -28.37 -0.27
N ILE A 70 13.12 -27.27 0.36
CA ILE A 70 11.88 -26.56 0.07
C ILE A 70 12.16 -25.08 -0.17
N SER A 71 11.15 -24.40 -0.71
CA SER A 71 11.11 -22.95 -0.78
C SER A 71 9.81 -22.46 -0.15
N ALA A 72 9.79 -21.19 0.24
CA ALA A 72 8.60 -20.54 0.77
C ALA A 72 8.25 -19.31 -0.06
N SER A 73 6.97 -18.98 -0.11
CA SER A 73 6.49 -17.69 -0.62
C SER A 73 5.80 -16.97 0.52
N PHE A 74 5.95 -15.65 0.57
CA PHE A 74 5.37 -14.83 1.62
C PHE A 74 4.47 -13.77 1.02
N GLY A 75 3.31 -13.58 1.64
CA GLY A 75 2.47 -12.41 1.44
C GLY A 75 2.56 -11.54 2.69
N VAL A 76 2.90 -10.27 2.51
CA VAL A 76 3.10 -9.30 3.60
C VAL A 76 1.98 -8.27 3.52
N ALA A 77 1.38 -7.94 4.64
CA ALA A 77 0.48 -6.81 4.77
C ALA A 77 0.80 -6.08 6.08
N ALA A 78 0.75 -4.75 6.04
CA ALA A 78 0.94 -3.90 7.20
C ALA A 78 -0.36 -3.17 7.53
N ALA A 79 -0.65 -3.05 8.83
CA ALA A 79 -1.80 -2.28 9.28
C ALA A 79 -1.56 -0.79 9.03
N ASP A 80 -2.58 -0.12 8.51
CA ASP A 80 -2.64 1.32 8.33
C ASP A 80 -3.91 1.89 9.00
N GLN A 81 -4.16 3.20 8.82
CA GLN A 81 -5.36 3.87 9.37
C GLN A 81 -6.67 3.32 8.81
N SER A 82 -6.64 2.61 7.68
CA SER A 82 -7.82 2.01 7.03
C SER A 82 -8.02 0.54 7.41
N THR A 83 -7.06 -0.07 8.11
CA THR A 83 -7.12 -1.47 8.48
C THR A 83 -8.11 -1.66 9.62
N ALA A 84 -9.28 -2.21 9.28
CA ALA A 84 -10.40 -2.35 10.21
C ALA A 84 -10.10 -3.32 11.37
N ASP A 85 -9.48 -4.45 11.07
CA ASP A 85 -9.19 -5.52 12.03
C ASP A 85 -8.07 -6.45 11.53
N LEU A 86 -7.71 -7.44 12.37
CA LEU A 86 -6.73 -8.47 12.05
C LEU A 86 -7.15 -9.34 10.85
N VAL A 87 -8.46 -9.55 10.65
CA VAL A 87 -8.98 -10.36 9.54
C VAL A 87 -8.73 -9.68 8.20
N ALA A 88 -8.93 -8.37 8.13
CA ALA A 88 -8.61 -7.56 6.96
C ALA A 88 -7.10 -7.59 6.64
N LEU A 89 -6.26 -7.51 7.68
CA LEU A 89 -4.80 -7.61 7.53
C LEU A 89 -4.38 -8.96 6.97
N LEU A 90 -4.92 -10.06 7.52
CA LEU A 90 -4.65 -11.42 7.07
C LEU A 90 -5.07 -11.64 5.62
N ARG A 91 -6.27 -11.18 5.23
CA ARG A 91 -6.73 -11.24 3.83
C ARG A 91 -5.81 -10.47 2.88
N GLY A 92 -5.28 -9.34 3.32
CA GLY A 92 -4.28 -8.58 2.56
C GLY A 92 -3.02 -9.41 2.32
N ALA A 93 -2.51 -10.07 3.35
CA ALA A 93 -1.34 -10.95 3.26
C ALA A 93 -1.64 -12.15 2.35
N GLU A 94 -2.79 -12.80 2.47
CA GLU A 94 -3.22 -13.92 1.60
C GLU A 94 -3.29 -13.51 0.13
N ALA A 95 -3.82 -12.32 -0.18
CA ALA A 95 -3.88 -11.81 -1.54
C ALA A 95 -2.48 -11.59 -2.14
N ALA A 96 -1.56 -11.01 -1.36
CA ALA A 96 -0.16 -10.86 -1.79
C ALA A 96 0.54 -12.22 -1.95
N LEU A 97 0.26 -13.19 -1.08
CA LEU A 97 0.79 -14.54 -1.19
C LEU A 97 0.29 -15.24 -2.47
N ALA A 98 -0.97 -15.04 -2.82
CA ALA A 98 -1.53 -15.57 -4.07
C ALA A 98 -0.81 -14.98 -5.28
N GLU A 99 -0.54 -13.68 -5.30
CA GLU A 99 0.27 -13.03 -6.35
C GLU A 99 1.69 -13.62 -6.40
N ALA A 100 2.35 -13.80 -5.25
CA ALA A 100 3.66 -14.42 -5.18
C ALA A 100 3.68 -15.82 -5.80
N LYS A 101 2.65 -16.63 -5.52
CA LYS A 101 2.48 -17.97 -6.09
C LYS A 101 2.22 -17.92 -7.60
N GLN A 102 1.38 -16.99 -8.07
CA GLN A 102 1.06 -16.83 -9.50
C GLN A 102 2.28 -16.44 -10.34
N GLU A 103 3.23 -15.69 -9.77
CA GLU A 103 4.45 -15.33 -10.48
C GLU A 103 5.57 -16.39 -10.43
N GLY A 104 5.28 -17.60 -9.94
CA GLY A 104 6.24 -18.71 -9.90
C GLY A 104 6.78 -19.04 -8.51
N GLY A 105 6.23 -18.42 -7.45
CA GLY A 105 6.60 -18.71 -6.07
C GLY A 105 8.01 -18.27 -5.70
N ASN A 106 8.51 -18.83 -4.59
CA ASN A 106 9.80 -18.52 -3.98
C ASN A 106 10.13 -17.01 -3.93
N ARG A 107 9.15 -16.21 -3.50
CA ARG A 107 9.28 -14.75 -3.42
C ARG A 107 8.39 -14.19 -2.33
N CYS A 108 8.70 -12.97 -1.92
CA CYS A 108 7.80 -12.19 -1.08
C CYS A 108 7.05 -11.17 -1.93
N LYS A 109 5.78 -10.94 -1.61
CA LYS A 109 4.99 -9.85 -2.15
C LYS A 109 4.39 -9.09 -0.98
N GLU A 110 4.37 -7.78 -1.11
CA GLU A 110 3.69 -6.92 -0.16
C GLU A 110 2.37 -6.50 -0.78
N ARG A 111 1.27 -6.71 -0.06
CA ARG A 111 0.06 -5.95 -0.28
C ARG A 111 0.36 -4.55 0.19
N ARG A 112 0.92 -3.77 -0.72
CA ARG A 112 0.76 -2.33 -0.61
C ARG A 112 -0.74 -2.11 -0.60
N PRO A 113 -1.28 -1.27 0.31
CA PRO A 113 -2.53 -0.61 -0.01
C PRO A 113 -2.37 -0.20 -1.47
N LEU A 114 -3.38 -0.46 -2.31
CA LEU A 114 -3.43 0.37 -3.50
C LEU A 114 -3.22 1.79 -2.95
N GLU A 115 -2.30 2.57 -3.53
CA GLU A 115 -2.56 3.99 -3.57
C GLU A 115 -3.86 4.15 -4.35
N ASN A 116 -4.97 3.70 -3.77
CA ASN A 116 -6.15 4.50 -3.75
C ASN A 116 -5.62 5.79 -3.13
N THR A 117 -5.33 6.74 -3.99
CA THR A 117 -6.02 8.02 -4.02
C THR A 117 -7.40 7.94 -3.33
N MET A 118 -7.43 7.62 -2.04
CA MET A 118 -8.61 7.65 -1.20
C MET A 118 -8.21 8.16 0.16
N THR A 119 -8.35 9.47 0.34
CA THR A 119 -9.57 10.04 0.91
C THR A 119 -9.41 10.11 2.43
N SER A 120 -8.59 11.06 2.88
CA SER A 120 -9.10 11.95 3.93
C SER A 120 -10.52 12.30 3.51
N ILE A 121 -11.50 11.98 4.36
CA ILE A 121 -12.94 12.00 4.05
C ILE A 121 -13.22 13.20 3.12
N ARG A 122 -13.31 12.94 1.80
CA ARG A 122 -13.56 13.99 0.81
C ARG A 122 -14.98 14.39 1.06
N ARG A 123 -15.16 15.44 1.86
CA ARG A 123 -16.48 15.97 2.12
C ARG A 123 -16.99 16.36 0.74
N ARG A 124 -18.09 15.72 0.33
CA ARG A 124 -18.84 16.22 -0.82
C ARG A 124 -19.27 17.63 -0.45
N VAL A 125 -18.75 18.59 -1.17
CA VAL A 125 -19.01 20.01 -0.97
C VAL A 125 -19.58 20.56 -2.27
N PHE A 126 -20.33 21.65 -2.19
CA PHE A 126 -20.76 22.43 -3.34
C PHE A 126 -20.32 23.85 -3.11
N LYS A 127 -19.02 24.09 -3.31
CA LYS A 127 -18.40 25.39 -3.01
C LYS A 127 -17.95 26.04 -4.30
N ALA A 128 -18.13 27.36 -4.38
CA ALA A 128 -17.54 28.14 -5.45
C ALA A 128 -16.03 28.24 -5.25
N GLY A 129 -15.27 28.00 -6.32
CA GLY A 129 -13.83 28.18 -6.34
C GLY A 129 -13.37 28.91 -7.60
N ARG A 130 -12.19 29.52 -7.54
CA ARG A 130 -11.54 30.14 -8.71
C ARG A 130 -10.15 29.57 -8.92
N ILE A 131 -9.87 29.18 -10.15
CA ILE A 131 -8.56 28.72 -10.61
C ILE A 131 -7.82 29.91 -11.18
N PHE A 132 -6.65 30.23 -10.62
CA PHE A 132 -5.75 31.28 -11.09
C PHE A 132 -4.52 30.67 -11.72
N PHE A 133 -4.17 31.15 -12.91
CA PHE A 133 -2.94 30.78 -13.60
C PHE A 133 -2.38 31.96 -14.38
N ASN A 134 -1.25 31.76 -15.05
CA ASN A 134 -0.55 32.83 -15.77
C ASN A 134 -0.27 34.05 -14.86
N LEU A 135 0.31 33.78 -13.68
CA LEU A 135 0.61 34.78 -12.65
C LEU A 135 -0.63 35.59 -12.17
N GLY A 136 -1.81 34.96 -12.19
CA GLY A 136 -3.08 35.57 -11.76
C GLY A 136 -3.79 36.41 -12.83
N ARG A 137 -3.25 36.46 -14.06
CA ARG A 137 -3.88 37.17 -15.18
C ARG A 137 -5.01 36.38 -15.86
N SER A 138 -5.10 35.08 -15.58
CA SER A 138 -6.13 34.21 -16.13
C SER A 138 -6.87 33.54 -14.99
N THR A 139 -8.20 33.59 -15.04
CA THR A 139 -9.08 33.04 -14.02
C THR A 139 -10.15 32.17 -14.66
N VAL A 140 -10.42 31.00 -14.06
CA VAL A 140 -11.54 30.12 -14.45
C VAL A 140 -12.36 29.80 -13.20
N ASP A 141 -13.66 30.05 -13.27
CA ASP A 141 -14.59 29.66 -12.22
C ASP A 141 -14.76 28.13 -12.21
N CYS A 142 -14.86 27.56 -11.01
CA CYS A 142 -15.05 26.14 -10.81
C CYS A 142 -15.99 25.88 -9.63
N THR A 143 -16.61 24.70 -9.63
CA THR A 143 -17.33 24.18 -8.47
C THR A 143 -16.47 23.10 -7.81
N VAL A 144 -16.13 23.30 -6.55
CA VAL A 144 -15.45 22.29 -5.74
C VAL A 144 -16.49 21.27 -5.31
N ARG A 145 -16.35 20.03 -5.79
CA ARG A 145 -17.25 18.90 -5.52
C ARG A 145 -16.76 17.98 -4.41
N GLY A 146 -15.45 17.98 -4.18
CA GLY A 146 -14.80 17.23 -3.11
C GLY A 146 -13.59 17.99 -2.62
N LEU A 147 -13.41 18.04 -1.31
CA LEU A 147 -12.29 18.72 -0.68
C LEU A 147 -11.79 17.90 0.49
N ASP A 148 -10.48 17.72 0.54
CA ASP A 148 -9.75 17.18 1.68
C ASP A 148 -8.47 18.01 1.95
N ASP A 149 -7.63 17.58 2.88
CA ASP A 149 -6.39 18.28 3.27
C ASP A 149 -5.30 18.27 2.19
N LYS A 150 -5.38 17.34 1.23
CA LYS A 150 -4.34 17.09 0.22
C LYS A 150 -4.79 17.39 -1.20
N SER A 151 -6.09 17.47 -1.46
CA SER A 151 -6.64 17.53 -2.80
C SER A 151 -8.02 18.17 -2.90
N ALA A 152 -8.36 18.59 -4.10
CA ALA A 152 -9.66 19.10 -4.47
C ALA A 152 -10.13 18.48 -5.80
N ALA A 153 -11.41 18.14 -5.86
CA ALA A 153 -12.10 17.74 -7.08
C ALA A 153 -12.95 18.91 -7.58
N LEU A 154 -12.71 19.32 -8.82
CA LEU A 154 -13.24 20.53 -9.43
C LEU A 154 -14.06 20.19 -10.67
N ASP A 155 -15.25 20.78 -10.76
CA ASP A 155 -16.02 20.86 -12.00
C ASP A 155 -15.78 22.23 -12.64
N VAL A 156 -15.43 22.24 -13.91
CA VAL A 156 -15.23 23.45 -14.74
C VAL A 156 -16.10 23.38 -15.97
N VAL A 157 -16.44 24.54 -16.54
CA VAL A 157 -17.17 24.59 -17.82
C VAL A 157 -16.33 23.98 -18.95
N SER A 158 -15.04 24.28 -18.95
CA SER A 158 -14.05 23.67 -19.84
C SER A 158 -12.68 23.68 -19.16
N SER A 159 -11.97 22.57 -19.29
CA SER A 159 -10.61 22.43 -18.78
C SER A 159 -9.54 22.90 -19.79
N ALA A 160 -9.96 23.30 -21.00
CA ALA A 160 -9.05 23.80 -22.04
C ALA A 160 -8.30 25.05 -21.57
N GLY A 161 -6.99 25.11 -21.83
CA GLY A 161 -6.13 26.22 -21.41
C GLY A 161 -5.70 26.23 -19.94
N ILE A 162 -6.29 25.39 -19.08
CA ILE A 162 -5.85 25.26 -17.68
C ILE A 162 -4.54 24.46 -17.62
N PRO A 163 -3.44 25.05 -17.13
CA PRO A 163 -2.13 24.39 -17.07
C PRO A 163 -2.07 23.31 -15.98
N HIS A 164 -1.04 22.48 -16.05
CA HIS A 164 -0.81 21.40 -15.08
C HIS A 164 -0.57 21.90 -13.64
N ARG A 165 -0.17 23.16 -13.47
CA ARG A 165 -0.02 23.84 -12.17
C ARG A 165 -0.79 25.16 -12.15
N PHE A 166 -1.57 25.39 -11.11
CA PHE A 166 -2.38 26.58 -10.93
C PHE A 166 -2.55 26.90 -9.44
N LYS A 167 -3.12 28.05 -9.08
CA LYS A 167 -3.57 28.33 -7.71
C LYS A 167 -5.08 28.19 -7.61
N LEU A 168 -5.56 27.50 -6.58
CA LEU A 168 -6.99 27.37 -6.30
C LEU A 168 -7.36 28.29 -5.13
N GLN A 169 -8.42 29.07 -5.32
CA GLN A 169 -9.08 29.83 -4.27
C GLN A 169 -10.43 29.20 -3.92
N ILE A 170 -10.70 29.02 -2.63
CA ILE A 170 -12.01 28.64 -2.08
C ILE A 170 -12.31 29.59 -0.92
N GLU A 171 -13.13 30.62 -1.19
CA GLU A 171 -13.37 31.71 -0.24
C GLU A 171 -14.00 31.21 1.08
N ALA A 172 -14.93 30.25 0.99
CA ALA A 172 -15.64 29.70 2.16
C ALA A 172 -14.72 29.00 3.18
N ASP A 173 -13.54 28.54 2.76
CA ASP A 173 -12.58 27.82 3.60
C ASP A 173 -11.29 28.62 3.83
N ASN A 174 -11.20 29.87 3.35
CA ASN A 174 -9.98 30.66 3.33
C ASN A 174 -8.78 29.93 2.69
N ILE A 175 -9.04 29.11 1.66
CA ILE A 175 -8.00 28.38 0.94
C ILE A 175 -7.53 29.23 -0.24
N PHE A 176 -6.23 29.47 -0.31
CA PHE A 176 -5.54 29.97 -1.50
C PHE A 176 -4.21 29.24 -1.66
N ARG A 177 -4.18 28.16 -2.46
CA ARG A 177 -3.04 27.24 -2.50
C ARG A 177 -2.60 26.88 -3.91
N GLY A 178 -1.29 26.68 -4.08
CA GLY A 178 -0.74 26.05 -5.27
C GLY A 178 -1.28 24.63 -5.42
N CYS A 179 -1.59 24.25 -6.65
CA CYS A 179 -2.22 23.00 -7.00
C CYS A 179 -1.56 22.40 -8.23
N ARG A 180 -1.43 21.08 -8.25
CA ARG A 180 -0.98 20.30 -9.41
C ARG A 180 -2.07 19.33 -9.84
N ILE A 181 -2.33 19.25 -11.14
CA ILE A 181 -3.29 18.30 -11.70
C ILE A 181 -2.80 16.86 -11.47
N LEU A 182 -3.70 16.01 -10.96
CA LEU A 182 -3.56 14.57 -10.88
C LEU A 182 -4.27 13.89 -12.05
N SER A 183 -5.50 14.33 -12.36
CA SER A 183 -6.30 13.84 -13.47
C SER A 183 -7.14 14.97 -14.07
N LYS A 184 -7.45 14.89 -15.37
CA LYS A 184 -8.17 15.94 -16.10
C LYS A 184 -9.01 15.33 -17.24
N SER A 185 -10.29 15.67 -17.26
CA SER A 185 -11.20 15.47 -18.40
C SER A 185 -11.67 16.83 -18.92
N GLU A 186 -12.61 16.85 -19.87
CA GLU A 186 -13.15 18.10 -20.44
C GLU A 186 -13.76 19.02 -19.37
N LYS A 187 -14.46 18.45 -18.37
CA LYS A 187 -15.23 19.19 -17.36
C LYS A 187 -14.85 18.88 -15.92
N HIS A 188 -13.97 17.90 -15.69
CA HIS A 188 -13.55 17.50 -14.35
C HIS A 188 -12.04 17.57 -14.20
N ILE A 189 -11.58 18.12 -13.09
CA ILE A 189 -10.17 18.20 -12.73
C ILE A 189 -10.00 17.69 -11.31
N GLU A 190 -9.04 16.80 -11.13
CA GLU A 190 -8.56 16.41 -9.81
C GLU A 190 -7.20 17.05 -9.59
N ALA A 191 -7.05 17.78 -8.49
CA ALA A 191 -5.84 18.51 -8.19
C ALA A 191 -5.35 18.22 -6.77
N ALA A 192 -4.04 18.01 -6.62
CA ALA A 192 -3.36 17.92 -5.33
C ALA A 192 -2.85 19.30 -4.91
N PHE A 193 -2.97 19.64 -3.63
CA PHE A 193 -2.34 20.82 -3.06
C PHE A 193 -0.83 20.64 -3.01
N GLU A 194 -0.08 21.64 -3.47
CA GLU A 194 1.37 21.67 -3.34
C GLU A 194 1.73 22.05 -1.91
N THR A 195 2.63 21.29 -1.29
CA THR A 195 3.24 21.64 0.00
C THR A 195 4.09 22.88 -0.21
N GLU A 196 3.84 23.95 0.54
CA GLU A 196 4.78 25.07 0.60
C GLU A 196 6.10 24.52 1.16
N ALA A 197 7.14 24.51 0.33
CA ALA A 197 8.49 24.28 0.82
C ALA A 197 8.84 25.45 1.74
N VAL A 198 9.17 25.12 2.99
CA VAL A 198 9.74 26.05 3.98
C VAL A 198 11.06 26.61 3.47
#